data_AF-A0AA41QK07-F1
#
_entry.id   AF-A0AA41QK07-F1
#
_cell.length_a   1.000
_cell.length_b   1.000
_cell.length_c   1.000
_cell.angle_alpha   90.00
_cell.angle_beta   90.00
_cell.angle_gamma   90.00
#
_symmetry.space_group_name_H-M   'P 1'
#
loop_
_entity.id
_entity.type
_entity.pdbx_description
1 polymer ?
#
loop_
_entity_poly.entity_id
_entity_poly.type
_entity_poly.pdbx_seq_one_letter_code
_entity_poly.pdbx_strand_id
1 'polypeptide(L)'
;MTDNVVNLNEHSSRHENDVPPTPPADVKSQGVLIGELTKLAHDMIDEASGHQDKLRTHLQRAAQLAEKLTDDPDQWEAFVQLRDWEIVKRAPKLTHRADALRFVVRWLFLSQTDGSKLSNKYYKAVKALLDDGFQPSEVAGGLKERGIEALAYPNSTTRKDRPSAITEQLQSLVEEHGKPLFILKLESKLDTPLPDGQLTLTCHWVPTKGNRGHFAVYKLQQDTPE
;
A
#
# COMPACT_ATOMS: atom_id res chain seq x y z
N MET A 1 11.30 -32.23 70.97
CA MET A 1 12.33 -33.29 71.00
C MET A 1 11.94 -34.26 69.90
N THR A 2 12.35 -33.97 68.65
CA THR A 2 13.52 -34.57 67.95
C THR A 2 13.24 -36.06 67.69
N ASP A 3 13.17 -36.60 66.47
CA ASP A 3 13.96 -36.33 65.27
C ASP A 3 13.28 -36.79 63.96
N ASN A 4 13.71 -36.15 62.88
CA ASN A 4 13.67 -36.60 61.49
C ASN A 4 14.42 -37.93 61.31
N VAL A 5 13.88 -38.85 60.52
CA VAL A 5 14.70 -39.79 59.72
C VAL A 5 14.09 -39.92 58.33
N VAL A 6 14.77 -39.26 57.38
CA VAL A 6 14.68 -39.51 55.94
C VAL A 6 15.46 -40.78 55.65
N ASN A 7 14.93 -41.70 54.86
CA ASN A 7 15.78 -42.66 54.16
C ASN A 7 15.38 -42.77 52.68
N LEU A 8 16.41 -42.63 51.86
CA LEU A 8 16.46 -42.59 50.41
C LEU A 8 16.75 -43.99 49.84
N ASN A 9 16.43 -44.14 48.57
CA ASN A 9 17.03 -45.07 47.59
C ASN A 9 16.66 -46.56 47.63
N GLU A 10 15.80 -46.95 46.68
CA GLU A 10 16.00 -48.14 45.82
C GLU A 10 15.57 -47.75 44.38
N HIS A 11 16.53 -47.42 43.51
CA HIS A 11 17.00 -48.27 42.42
C HIS A 11 15.92 -48.69 41.40
N SER A 12 15.69 -47.84 40.39
CA SER A 12 15.15 -48.27 39.10
C SER A 12 16.12 -47.85 37.99
N SER A 13 17.09 -48.72 37.72
CA SER A 13 17.83 -48.71 36.46
C SER A 13 16.95 -49.37 35.40
N ARG A 14 16.37 -48.57 34.50
CA ARG A 14 15.78 -49.07 33.27
C ARG A 14 16.32 -48.25 32.11
N HIS A 15 16.94 -48.97 31.18
CA HIS A 15 17.47 -48.49 29.92
C HIS A 15 16.50 -47.60 29.15
N GLU A 16 16.96 -46.41 28.77
CA GLU A 16 16.65 -45.84 27.47
C GLU A 16 17.97 -45.40 26.82
N ASN A 17 18.22 -45.95 25.64
CA ASN A 17 19.29 -45.51 24.77
C ASN A 17 18.90 -44.12 24.26
N ASP A 18 19.48 -43.08 24.87
CA ASP A 18 19.48 -41.73 24.32
C ASP A 18 20.32 -41.73 23.03
N VAL A 19 19.69 -42.09 21.91
CA VAL A 19 20.14 -41.63 20.61
C VAL A 19 19.74 -40.14 20.56
N PRO A 20 20.69 -39.20 20.54
CA PRO A 20 20.36 -37.80 20.44
C PRO A 20 19.52 -37.59 19.17
N PRO A 21 18.38 -36.88 19.26
CA PRO A 21 17.57 -36.60 18.07
C PRO A 21 18.48 -35.89 17.08
N THR A 22 18.64 -36.50 15.90
CA THR A 22 19.34 -35.86 14.80
C THR A 22 18.58 -34.56 14.51
N PRO A 23 19.24 -33.39 14.56
CA PRO A 23 18.57 -32.13 14.28
C PRO A 23 17.97 -32.21 12.87
N PRO A 24 16.68 -31.86 12.69
CA PRO A 24 16.05 -31.91 11.38
C PRO A 24 16.85 -31.03 10.43
N ALA A 25 17.23 -31.59 9.28
CA ALA A 25 18.08 -30.95 8.28
C ALA A 25 17.49 -29.67 7.67
N ASP A 26 16.25 -29.30 8.02
CA ASP A 26 15.48 -28.23 7.37
C ASP A 26 15.52 -26.84 8.00
N VAL A 27 16.16 -26.67 9.17
CA VAL A 27 16.25 -25.34 9.82
C VAL A 27 16.99 -24.30 8.95
N LYS A 28 17.86 -24.76 8.03
CA LYS A 28 18.60 -23.86 7.13
C LYS A 28 17.73 -23.27 6.02
N SER A 29 16.68 -23.98 5.60
CA SER A 29 15.81 -23.57 4.49
C SER A 29 14.90 -22.40 4.90
N GLN A 30 14.40 -22.40 6.14
CA GLN A 30 13.48 -21.38 6.70
C GLN A 30 14.06 -19.96 6.68
N GLY A 31 15.38 -19.81 6.77
CA GLY A 31 16.04 -18.49 6.76
C GLY A 31 16.22 -17.89 5.35
N VAL A 32 16.22 -18.72 4.30
CA VAL A 32 16.61 -18.26 2.95
C VAL A 32 15.54 -17.37 2.33
N LEU A 33 14.27 -17.80 2.35
CA LEU A 33 13.18 -17.06 1.69
C LEU A 33 12.90 -15.74 2.41
N ILE A 34 12.87 -15.76 3.74
CA ILE A 34 12.76 -14.55 4.57
C ILE A 34 13.94 -13.60 4.31
N GLY A 35 15.17 -14.12 4.21
CA GLY A 35 16.34 -13.33 3.85
C GLY A 35 16.19 -12.65 2.47
N GLU A 36 15.66 -13.36 1.48
CA GLU A 36 15.37 -12.80 0.15
C GLU A 36 14.30 -11.70 0.19
N LEU A 37 13.23 -11.89 0.96
CA LEU A 37 12.17 -10.86 1.14
C LEU A 37 12.70 -9.60 1.81
N THR A 38 13.51 -9.75 2.86
CA THR A 38 14.12 -8.63 3.58
C THR A 38 15.07 -7.86 2.66
N LYS A 39 15.90 -8.58 1.88
CA LYS A 39 16.76 -7.94 0.88
C LYS A 39 15.95 -7.16 -0.16
N LEU A 40 14.88 -7.77 -0.69
CA LEU A 40 14.01 -7.14 -1.68
C LEU A 40 13.34 -5.86 -1.14
N ALA A 41 12.92 -5.87 0.13
CA ALA A 41 12.35 -4.69 0.79
C ALA A 41 13.38 -3.55 0.93
N HIS A 42 14.62 -3.87 1.30
CA HIS A 42 15.70 -2.87 1.37
C HIS A 42 16.07 -2.30 0.00
N ASP A 43 16.25 -3.16 -1.01
CA ASP A 43 16.56 -2.74 -2.38
C ASP A 43 15.49 -1.75 -2.91
N MET A 44 14.22 -1.94 -2.52
CA MET A 44 13.14 -1.01 -2.87
C MET A 44 13.21 0.36 -2.17
N ILE A 45 13.72 0.43 -0.94
CA ILE A 45 13.86 1.68 -0.17
C ILE A 45 15.03 2.50 -0.74
N ASP A 46 16.15 1.84 -1.01
CA ASP A 46 17.38 2.47 -1.50
C ASP A 46 17.21 3.01 -2.93
N GLU A 47 16.33 2.39 -3.72
CA GLU A 47 16.11 2.72 -5.13
C GLU A 47 14.93 3.66 -5.39
N ALA A 48 14.55 4.50 -4.41
CA ALA A 48 13.45 5.47 -4.51
C ALA A 48 13.60 6.54 -5.64
N SER A 49 14.60 6.43 -6.51
CA SER A 49 14.88 7.29 -7.67
C SER A 49 14.38 6.67 -9.00
N GLY A 50 13.09 6.78 -9.26
CA GLY A 50 12.54 7.00 -10.62
C GLY A 50 12.55 5.87 -11.66
N HIS A 51 13.07 4.67 -11.38
CA HIS A 51 13.13 3.61 -12.39
C HIS A 51 11.92 2.66 -12.34
N GLN A 52 10.90 2.93 -13.16
CA GLN A 52 9.72 2.06 -13.27
C GLN A 52 10.06 0.61 -13.64
N ASP A 53 11.15 0.38 -14.39
CA ASP A 53 11.59 -0.98 -14.75
C ASP A 53 12.06 -1.78 -13.53
N LYS A 54 12.78 -1.16 -12.60
CA LYS A 54 13.21 -1.84 -11.37
C LYS A 54 12.03 -2.20 -10.48
N LEU A 55 11.06 -1.29 -10.33
CA LEU A 55 9.83 -1.56 -9.62
C LEU A 55 9.10 -2.79 -10.20
N ARG A 56 8.99 -2.90 -11.53
CA ARG A 56 8.38 -4.06 -12.19
C ARG A 56 9.15 -5.34 -11.87
N THR A 57 10.47 -5.31 -11.90
CA THR A 57 11.33 -6.44 -11.51
C THR A 57 11.13 -6.84 -10.05
N HIS A 58 11.04 -5.86 -9.14
CA HIS A 58 10.79 -6.12 -7.72
C HIS A 58 9.42 -6.77 -7.50
N LEU A 59 8.39 -6.32 -8.22
CA LEU A 59 7.05 -6.91 -8.19
C LEU A 59 7.02 -8.32 -8.79
N GLN A 60 7.81 -8.59 -9.83
CA GLN A 60 7.99 -9.95 -10.36
C GLN A 60 8.61 -10.86 -9.31
N ARG A 61 9.68 -10.42 -8.65
CA ARG A 61 10.32 -11.21 -7.59
C ARG A 61 9.40 -11.42 -6.39
N ALA A 62 8.59 -10.42 -6.05
CA ALA A 62 7.55 -10.53 -5.03
C ALA A 62 6.53 -11.63 -5.38
N ALA A 63 6.11 -11.72 -6.64
CA ALA A 63 5.21 -12.79 -7.10
C ALA A 63 5.84 -14.18 -6.98
N GLN A 64 7.11 -14.32 -7.36
CA GLN A 64 7.85 -15.59 -7.23
C GLN A 64 8.01 -16.03 -5.76
N LEU A 65 8.31 -15.09 -4.86
CA LEU A 65 8.43 -15.39 -3.43
C LEU A 65 7.06 -15.74 -2.81
N ALA A 66 5.99 -15.07 -3.26
CA ALA A 66 4.64 -15.37 -2.83
C ALA A 66 4.15 -16.75 -3.25
N GLU A 67 4.51 -17.21 -4.45
CA GLU A 67 4.24 -18.58 -4.92
C GLU A 67 4.92 -19.59 -3.99
N LYS A 68 6.23 -19.43 -3.74
CA LYS A 68 6.97 -20.30 -2.80
C LYS A 68 6.37 -20.33 -1.40
N LEU A 69 5.93 -19.18 -0.87
CA LEU A 69 5.25 -19.10 0.43
C LEU A 69 3.87 -19.76 0.43
N THR A 70 3.20 -19.80 -0.72
CA THR A 70 1.91 -20.49 -0.85
C THR A 70 2.10 -22.00 -0.70
N ASP A 71 3.18 -22.51 -1.27
CA ASP A 71 3.46 -23.95 -1.34
C ASP A 71 4.13 -24.49 -0.07
N ASP A 72 4.89 -23.66 0.66
CA ASP A 72 5.67 -24.06 1.83
C ASP A 72 5.05 -23.50 3.14
N PRO A 73 4.33 -24.33 3.93
CA PRO A 73 3.70 -23.87 5.18
C PRO A 73 4.72 -23.47 6.27
N ASP A 74 5.90 -24.08 6.30
CA ASP A 74 6.91 -23.78 7.30
C ASP A 74 7.52 -22.39 7.05
N GLN A 75 7.76 -22.06 5.78
CA GLN A 75 8.19 -20.72 5.38
C GLN A 75 7.10 -19.67 5.63
N TRP A 76 5.84 -20.05 5.40
CA TRP A 76 4.71 -19.17 5.70
C TRP A 76 4.60 -18.88 7.20
N GLU A 77 4.77 -19.88 8.05
CA GLU A 77 4.81 -19.69 9.50
C GLU A 77 5.94 -18.74 9.91
N ALA A 78 7.16 -18.96 9.40
CA ALA A 78 8.29 -18.07 9.65
C ALA A 78 7.99 -16.62 9.21
N PHE A 79 7.32 -16.44 8.07
CA PHE A 79 6.93 -15.13 7.57
C PHE A 79 5.88 -14.43 8.43
N VAL A 80 4.92 -15.19 8.99
CA VAL A 80 3.89 -14.66 9.89
C VAL A 80 4.48 -14.23 11.24
N GLN A 81 5.55 -14.87 11.68
CA GLN A 81 6.22 -14.59 12.97
C GLN A 81 7.19 -13.40 12.93
N LEU A 82 7.37 -12.74 11.78
CA LEU A 82 8.26 -11.57 11.67
C LEU A 82 7.80 -10.41 12.55
N ARG A 83 8.74 -9.80 13.29
CA ARG A 83 8.45 -8.75 14.28
C ARG A 83 7.86 -7.49 13.66
N ASP A 84 8.17 -7.17 12.41
CA ASP A 84 7.64 -5.98 11.75
C ASP A 84 6.10 -6.04 11.58
N TRP A 85 5.49 -7.23 11.70
CA TRP A 85 4.03 -7.34 11.71
C TRP A 85 3.38 -6.83 13.01
N GLU A 86 4.11 -6.72 14.12
CA GLU A 86 3.59 -6.29 15.43
C GLU A 86 2.95 -4.89 15.37
N ILE A 87 3.47 -4.01 14.52
CA ILE A 87 2.99 -2.62 14.37
C ILE A 87 1.83 -2.48 13.35
N VAL A 88 1.37 -3.59 12.77
CA VAL A 88 0.45 -3.58 11.63
C VAL A 88 -0.91 -4.15 12.00
N LYS A 89 -1.97 -3.32 11.94
CA LYS A 89 -3.36 -3.72 12.29
C LYS A 89 -3.88 -4.97 11.56
N ARG A 90 -3.32 -5.33 10.41
CA ARG A 90 -3.74 -6.48 9.58
C ARG A 90 -2.54 -7.33 9.19
N ALA A 91 -1.87 -7.86 10.20
CA ALA A 91 -0.83 -8.87 10.03
C ALA A 91 -1.39 -10.16 9.37
N PRO A 92 -0.55 -10.91 8.64
CA PRO A 92 -0.92 -12.22 8.14
C PRO A 92 -1.19 -13.20 9.29
N LYS A 93 -1.93 -14.26 9.01
CA LYS A 93 -2.20 -15.37 9.93
C LYS A 93 -1.81 -16.67 9.22
N LEU A 94 -1.59 -17.74 9.97
CA LEU A 94 -1.30 -19.06 9.40
C LEU A 94 -2.36 -19.50 8.37
N THR A 95 -3.64 -19.17 8.60
CA THR A 95 -4.75 -19.49 7.68
C THR A 95 -4.80 -18.64 6.40
N HIS A 96 -4.00 -17.57 6.30
CA HIS A 96 -4.02 -16.64 5.16
C HIS A 96 -2.99 -17.00 4.07
N ARG A 97 -2.44 -18.23 4.07
CA ARG A 97 -1.40 -18.64 3.11
C ARG A 97 -1.81 -18.50 1.64
N ALA A 98 -3.08 -18.75 1.32
CA ALA A 98 -3.60 -18.55 -0.03
C ALA A 98 -3.56 -17.08 -0.51
N ASP A 99 -3.45 -16.12 0.41
CA ASP A 99 -3.30 -14.69 0.14
C ASP A 99 -1.83 -14.23 0.21
N ALA A 100 -0.84 -15.15 0.12
CA ALA A 100 0.58 -14.84 0.33
C ALA A 100 1.05 -13.62 -0.48
N LEU A 101 0.64 -13.51 -1.74
CA LEU A 101 0.97 -12.37 -2.61
C LEU A 101 0.60 -11.02 -1.98
N ARG A 102 -0.60 -10.93 -1.39
CA ARG A 102 -1.08 -9.70 -0.77
C ARG A 102 -0.17 -9.26 0.37
N PHE A 103 0.28 -10.22 1.19
CA PHE A 103 1.10 -9.93 2.36
C PHE A 103 2.56 -9.69 1.98
N VAL A 104 3.10 -10.40 1.00
CA VAL A 104 4.43 -10.13 0.43
C VAL A 104 4.48 -8.73 -0.17
N VAL A 105 3.51 -8.35 -1.01
CA VAL A 105 3.47 -6.98 -1.55
C VAL A 105 3.31 -5.97 -0.43
N ARG A 106 2.47 -6.24 0.59
CA ARG A 106 2.34 -5.33 1.75
C ARG A 106 3.65 -5.15 2.51
N TRP A 107 4.42 -6.22 2.68
CA TRP A 107 5.72 -6.20 3.36
C TRP A 107 6.69 -5.23 2.70
N LEU A 108 6.78 -5.24 1.36
CA LEU A 108 7.67 -4.37 0.60
C LEU A 108 7.43 -2.88 0.79
N PHE A 109 6.20 -2.49 1.12
CA PHE A 109 5.81 -1.09 1.29
C PHE A 109 5.54 -0.72 2.77
N LEU A 110 5.88 -1.59 3.73
CA LEU A 110 5.46 -1.45 5.11
C LEU A 110 5.95 -0.15 5.78
N SER A 111 7.17 0.26 5.46
CA SER A 111 7.83 1.46 6.00
C SER A 111 7.43 2.78 5.30
N GLN A 112 6.62 2.73 4.24
CA GLN A 112 6.28 3.91 3.46
C GLN A 112 5.01 4.61 3.97
N THR A 113 4.99 5.95 3.96
CA THR A 113 3.86 6.78 4.42
C THR A 113 2.53 6.42 3.74
N ASP A 114 2.56 6.12 2.43
CA ASP A 114 1.39 5.68 1.64
C ASP A 114 1.39 4.16 1.38
N GLY A 115 2.13 3.40 2.19
CA GLY A 115 2.41 1.98 1.96
C GLY A 115 1.18 1.10 1.78
N SER A 116 0.11 1.36 2.54
CA SER A 116 -1.17 0.65 2.41
C SER A 116 -1.84 0.88 1.05
N LYS A 117 -1.79 2.11 0.53
CA LYS A 117 -2.37 2.46 -0.77
C LYS A 117 -1.54 1.88 -1.91
N LEU A 118 -0.21 2.02 -1.80
CA LEU A 118 0.73 1.49 -2.80
C LEU A 118 0.68 -0.03 -2.86
N SER A 119 0.77 -0.71 -1.72
CA SER A 119 0.67 -2.18 -1.67
C SER A 119 -0.63 -2.68 -2.28
N ASN A 120 -1.77 -2.05 -1.97
CA ASN A 120 -3.05 -2.45 -2.56
C ASN A 120 -3.09 -2.22 -4.08
N LYS A 121 -2.53 -1.11 -4.58
CA LYS A 121 -2.43 -0.84 -6.02
C LYS A 121 -1.61 -1.91 -6.72
N TYR A 122 -0.40 -2.18 -6.23
CA TYR A 122 0.51 -3.13 -6.88
C TYR A 122 0.03 -4.57 -6.74
N TYR A 123 -0.53 -4.93 -5.59
CA TYR A 123 -1.18 -6.23 -5.40
C TYR A 123 -2.26 -6.48 -6.47
N LYS A 124 -3.16 -5.50 -6.69
CA LYS A 124 -4.20 -5.63 -7.73
C LYS A 124 -3.60 -5.79 -9.13
N ALA A 125 -2.60 -4.99 -9.46
CA ALA A 125 -1.97 -5.06 -10.77
C ALA A 125 -1.28 -6.41 -11.03
N VAL A 126 -0.53 -6.92 -10.06
CA VAL A 126 0.14 -8.22 -10.16
C VAL A 126 -0.89 -9.34 -10.19
N LYS A 127 -1.87 -9.31 -9.28
CA LYS A 127 -2.94 -10.32 -9.24
C LYS A 127 -3.71 -10.39 -10.56
N ALA A 128 -4.02 -9.26 -11.19
CA ALA A 128 -4.71 -9.25 -12.48
C ALA A 128 -3.93 -10.00 -13.57
N LEU A 129 -2.59 -9.88 -13.60
CA LEU A 129 -1.77 -10.64 -14.55
C LEU A 129 -1.78 -12.14 -14.25
N LEU A 130 -1.66 -12.52 -12.96
CA LEU A 130 -1.69 -13.93 -12.56
C LEU A 130 -3.07 -14.56 -12.84
N ASP A 131 -4.16 -13.83 -12.57
CA ASP A 131 -5.53 -14.25 -12.88
C ASP A 131 -5.73 -14.42 -14.40
N ASP A 132 -5.04 -13.62 -15.22
CA ASP A 132 -5.01 -13.72 -16.69
C ASP A 132 -4.06 -14.84 -17.20
N GLY A 133 -3.45 -15.62 -16.30
CA GLY A 133 -2.64 -16.80 -16.63
C GLY A 133 -1.14 -16.55 -16.82
N PHE A 134 -0.65 -15.33 -16.56
CA PHE A 134 0.79 -15.05 -16.60
C PHE A 134 1.51 -15.80 -15.48
N GLN A 135 2.69 -16.33 -15.78
CA GLN A 135 3.56 -16.91 -14.77
C GLN A 135 4.24 -15.82 -13.92
N PRO A 136 4.62 -16.09 -12.66
CA PRO A 136 5.32 -15.12 -11.82
C PRO A 136 6.59 -14.52 -12.47
N SER A 137 7.29 -15.28 -13.32
CA SER A 137 8.46 -14.82 -14.09
C SER A 137 8.13 -13.82 -15.20
N GLU A 138 6.88 -13.74 -15.64
CA GLU A 138 6.44 -12.89 -16.77
C GLU A 138 5.83 -11.57 -16.30
N VAL A 139 5.60 -11.43 -14.99
CA VAL A 139 4.92 -10.28 -14.38
C VAL A 139 5.57 -8.95 -14.76
N ALA A 140 6.91 -8.84 -14.79
CA ALA A 140 7.54 -7.57 -15.13
C ALA A 140 7.23 -7.13 -16.58
N GLY A 141 7.24 -8.09 -17.52
CA GLY A 141 6.86 -7.87 -18.92
C GLY A 141 5.40 -7.44 -19.04
N GLY A 142 4.49 -8.20 -18.41
CA GLY A 142 3.07 -7.87 -18.41
C GLY A 142 2.75 -6.49 -17.81
N LEU A 143 3.42 -6.12 -16.71
CA LEU A 143 3.28 -4.79 -16.10
C LEU A 143 3.85 -3.66 -16.97
N LYS A 144 4.86 -3.95 -17.79
CA LYS A 144 5.44 -3.00 -18.75
C LYS A 144 4.50 -2.77 -19.93
N GLU A 145 3.92 -3.83 -20.46
CA GLU A 145 3.07 -3.79 -21.65
C GLU A 145 1.70 -3.19 -21.35
N ARG A 146 1.04 -3.62 -20.27
CA ARG A 146 -0.35 -3.21 -19.96
C ARG A 146 -0.44 -2.01 -19.03
N GLY A 147 0.63 -1.74 -18.28
CA GLY A 147 0.69 -0.63 -17.33
C GLY A 147 0.00 -0.94 -16.00
N ILE A 148 0.62 -0.47 -14.91
CA ILE A 148 0.18 -0.76 -13.54
C ILE A 148 -1.20 -0.16 -13.23
N GLU A 149 -1.47 1.07 -13.66
CA GLU A 149 -2.74 1.75 -13.34
C GLU A 149 -3.94 1.08 -14.03
N ALA A 150 -3.78 0.69 -15.30
CA ALA A 150 -4.83 0.03 -16.06
C ALA A 150 -5.20 -1.33 -15.44
N LEU A 151 -4.19 -2.10 -15.00
CA LEU A 151 -4.40 -3.38 -14.33
C LEU A 151 -4.99 -3.22 -12.92
N ALA A 152 -4.53 -2.23 -12.15
CA ALA A 152 -5.00 -2.02 -10.78
C ALA A 152 -6.45 -1.49 -10.72
N TYR A 153 -6.86 -0.73 -11.75
CA TYR A 153 -8.14 -0.02 -11.78
C TYR A 153 -8.78 -0.06 -13.19
N PRO A 154 -9.26 -1.23 -13.66
CA PRO A 154 -9.80 -1.38 -15.01
C PRO A 154 -11.04 -0.51 -15.27
N ASN A 155 -11.82 -0.24 -14.22
CA ASN A 155 -13.02 0.60 -14.28
C ASN A 155 -12.79 2.04 -13.82
N SER A 156 -11.55 2.43 -13.50
CA SER A 156 -11.28 3.87 -13.40
C SER A 156 -11.26 4.38 -14.83
N THR A 157 -12.41 4.86 -15.30
CA THR A 157 -12.43 5.82 -16.40
C THR A 157 -11.34 6.82 -16.05
N THR A 158 -10.30 6.90 -16.89
CA THR A 158 -9.37 8.02 -16.86
C THR A 158 -10.22 9.24 -16.63
N ARG A 159 -10.01 9.97 -15.53
CA ARG A 159 -10.87 11.11 -15.12
C ARG A 159 -11.03 12.18 -16.22
N LYS A 160 -10.34 12.03 -17.36
CA LYS A 160 -10.53 12.77 -18.61
C LYS A 160 -11.91 12.62 -19.24
N ASP A 161 -12.59 11.47 -19.12
CA ASP A 161 -13.79 11.19 -19.96
C ASP A 161 -15.10 11.08 -19.19
N ARG A 162 -15.14 11.50 -17.92
CA ARG A 162 -16.43 11.79 -17.27
C ARG A 162 -16.75 13.26 -17.49
N PRO A 163 -17.62 13.63 -18.46
CA PRO A 163 -18.41 14.82 -18.27
C PRO A 163 -19.19 14.57 -16.99
N SER A 164 -18.81 15.22 -15.89
CA SER A 164 -19.60 15.14 -14.69
C SER A 164 -20.95 15.74 -15.05
N ALA A 165 -22.08 15.11 -14.71
CA ALA A 165 -23.40 15.72 -14.89
C ALA A 165 -23.47 17.12 -14.23
N ILE A 166 -22.60 17.33 -13.25
CA ILE A 166 -22.30 18.61 -12.62
C ILE A 166 -21.72 19.62 -13.64
N THR A 167 -20.85 19.23 -14.57
CA THR A 167 -20.28 20.13 -15.59
C THR A 167 -21.34 20.65 -16.57
N GLU A 168 -22.26 19.81 -17.07
CA GLU A 168 -23.33 20.26 -17.98
C GLU A 168 -24.34 21.17 -17.27
N GLN A 169 -24.78 20.81 -16.06
CA GLN A 169 -25.66 21.68 -15.25
C GLN A 169 -24.99 23.01 -14.91
N LEU A 170 -23.69 22.99 -14.64
CA LEU A 170 -22.94 24.19 -14.29
C LEU A 170 -22.61 25.04 -15.52
N GLN A 171 -22.48 24.45 -16.70
CA GLN A 171 -22.24 25.17 -17.95
C GLN A 171 -23.51 25.89 -18.44
N SER A 172 -24.69 25.27 -18.25
CA SER A 172 -25.98 25.94 -18.49
C SER A 172 -26.20 27.12 -17.54
N LEU A 173 -25.79 27.01 -16.26
CA LEU A 173 -25.84 28.11 -15.28
C LEU A 173 -24.90 29.28 -15.62
N VAL A 174 -23.74 29.00 -16.22
CA VAL A 174 -22.79 30.03 -16.68
C VAL A 174 -23.32 30.75 -17.92
N GLU A 175 -23.99 30.03 -18.82
CA GLU A 175 -24.63 30.60 -20.01
C GLU A 175 -25.88 31.43 -19.66
N GLU A 176 -26.67 31.01 -18.66
CA GLU A 176 -27.87 31.70 -18.20
C GLU A 176 -27.57 33.00 -17.43
N HIS A 177 -26.51 33.00 -16.59
CA HIS A 177 -26.19 34.15 -15.74
C HIS A 177 -25.02 35.01 -16.25
N GLY A 178 -24.33 34.59 -17.32
CA GLY A 178 -23.15 35.29 -17.86
C GLY A 178 -21.98 35.42 -16.88
N LYS A 179 -22.00 34.67 -15.78
CA LYS A 179 -21.03 34.75 -14.68
C LYS A 179 -20.19 33.47 -14.61
N PRO A 180 -18.88 33.57 -14.36
CA PRO A 180 -18.06 32.40 -14.12
C PRO A 180 -18.57 31.58 -12.94
N LEU A 181 -18.49 30.27 -13.11
CA LEU A 181 -18.95 29.22 -12.20
C LEU A 181 -18.54 29.40 -10.71
N PHE A 182 -17.36 29.96 -10.47
CA PHE A 182 -16.86 30.19 -9.12
C PHE A 182 -17.56 31.34 -8.40
N ILE A 183 -18.10 32.33 -9.12
CA ILE A 183 -18.88 33.45 -8.56
C ILE A 183 -20.23 32.93 -8.07
N LEU A 184 -20.92 32.11 -8.88
CA LEU A 184 -22.20 31.50 -8.48
C LEU A 184 -22.04 30.63 -7.21
N LYS A 185 -20.91 29.93 -7.10
CA LYS A 185 -20.61 29.09 -5.92
C LYS A 185 -20.24 29.90 -4.68
N LEU A 186 -19.67 31.10 -4.84
CA LEU A 186 -19.42 32.05 -3.75
C LEU A 186 -20.73 32.70 -3.29
N GLU A 187 -21.57 33.14 -4.23
CA GLU A 187 -22.90 33.72 -3.97
C GLU A 187 -23.81 32.73 -3.22
N SER A 188 -23.80 31.44 -3.60
CA SER A 188 -24.59 30.40 -2.91
C SER A 188 -24.18 30.11 -1.45
N LYS A 189 -22.99 30.58 -1.04
CA LYS A 189 -22.43 30.36 0.30
C LYS A 189 -22.42 31.62 1.16
N LEU A 190 -22.82 32.75 0.60
CA LEU A 190 -22.95 34.01 1.32
C LEU A 190 -24.43 34.17 1.70
N ASP A 191 -24.73 34.15 3.00
CA ASP A 191 -26.09 34.36 3.52
C ASP A 191 -26.61 35.80 3.32
N THR A 192 -25.79 36.67 2.75
CA THR A 192 -26.14 38.06 2.43
C THR A 192 -25.86 38.36 0.95
N PRO A 193 -26.80 39.02 0.25
CA PRO A 193 -26.58 39.47 -1.12
C PRO A 193 -25.39 40.44 -1.15
N LEU A 194 -24.48 40.25 -2.11
CA LEU A 194 -23.36 41.17 -2.25
C LEU A 194 -23.88 42.57 -2.60
N PRO A 195 -23.35 43.64 -1.97
CA PRO A 195 -23.75 44.99 -2.30
C PRO A 195 -23.40 45.32 -3.75
N ASP A 196 -24.29 46.05 -4.43
CA ASP A 196 -24.09 46.54 -5.79
C ASP A 196 -22.89 47.50 -5.83
N GLY A 197 -21.72 46.94 -6.08
CA GLY A 197 -20.44 47.63 -6.19
C GLY A 197 -19.46 46.77 -6.97
N GLN A 198 -18.57 47.42 -7.71
CA GLN A 198 -17.49 46.75 -8.45
C GLN A 198 -16.57 46.04 -7.45
N LEU A 199 -16.72 44.72 -7.35
CA LEU A 199 -15.82 43.88 -6.58
C LEU A 199 -14.69 43.43 -7.49
N THR A 200 -13.49 43.91 -7.20
CA THR A 200 -12.30 43.51 -7.93
C THR A 200 -11.72 42.27 -7.25
N LEU A 201 -11.76 41.13 -7.96
CA LEU A 201 -11.26 39.86 -7.44
C LEU A 201 -9.81 39.65 -7.87
N THR A 202 -8.86 39.82 -6.95
CA THR A 202 -7.44 39.63 -7.25
C THR A 202 -7.02 38.20 -6.91
N CYS A 203 -6.57 37.45 -7.92
CA CYS A 203 -6.07 36.10 -7.74
C CYS A 203 -4.57 36.13 -7.42
N HIS A 204 -4.20 35.64 -6.24
CA HIS A 204 -2.80 35.45 -5.88
C HIS A 204 -2.46 33.96 -5.89
N TRP A 205 -1.45 33.60 -6.70
CA TRP A 205 -0.87 32.27 -6.69
C TRP A 205 0.11 32.18 -5.52
N VAL A 206 -0.23 31.38 -4.50
CA VAL A 206 0.65 31.19 -3.34
C VAL A 206 1.42 29.89 -3.52
N PRO A 207 2.76 29.92 -3.61
CA PRO A 207 3.56 28.71 -3.66
C PRO A 207 3.56 28.03 -2.28
N THR A 208 3.21 26.74 -2.22
CA THR A 208 3.35 25.96 -0.99
C THR A 208 4.76 25.39 -0.88
N LYS A 209 5.39 25.52 0.30
CA LYS A 209 6.60 24.74 0.60
C LYS A 209 6.24 23.25 0.73
N GLY A 210 6.91 22.42 -0.05
CA GLY A 210 6.62 20.99 -0.20
C GLY A 210 5.72 20.75 -1.41
N ASN A 211 6.03 19.70 -2.18
CA ASN A 211 5.55 19.39 -3.54
C ASN A 211 4.03 19.10 -3.65
N ARG A 212 3.17 19.99 -3.13
CA ARG A 212 1.71 19.85 -3.03
C ARG A 212 0.98 20.97 -3.78
N GLY A 213 1.37 21.22 -5.02
CA GLY A 213 0.62 22.07 -5.95
C GLY A 213 0.46 23.54 -5.53
N HIS A 214 -0.13 24.34 -6.40
CA HIS A 214 -0.50 25.72 -6.09
C HIS A 214 -1.96 25.77 -5.65
N PHE A 215 -2.29 26.61 -4.67
CA PHE A 215 -3.68 27.00 -4.43
C PHE A 215 -3.86 28.49 -4.73
N ALA A 216 -4.97 28.82 -5.36
CA ALA A 216 -5.37 30.20 -5.59
C ALA A 216 -6.00 30.74 -4.31
N VAL A 217 -5.47 31.87 -3.81
CA VAL A 217 -6.09 32.63 -2.73
C VAL A 217 -6.75 33.86 -3.36
N TYR A 218 -8.04 34.01 -3.12
CA TYR A 218 -8.83 35.14 -3.63
C TYR A 218 -9.02 36.13 -2.51
N LYS A 219 -8.66 37.39 -2.77
CA LYS A 219 -8.95 38.51 -1.86
C LYS A 219 -10.07 39.32 -2.50
N LEU A 220 -11.18 39.44 -1.78
CA LEU A 220 -12.28 40.33 -2.17
C LEU A 220 -11.91 41.74 -1.67
N GLN A 221 -11.72 42.68 -2.59
CA GLN A 221 -11.59 44.10 -2.23
C GLN A 221 -12.87 44.83 -2.66
N GLN A 222 -13.43 45.57 -1.71
CA GLN A 222 -14.54 46.48 -1.96
C GLN A 222 -13.93 47.85 -2.23
N ASP A 223 -14.06 48.35 -3.45
CA ASP A 223 -13.66 49.71 -3.76
C ASP A 223 -14.72 50.65 -3.17
N THR A 224 -14.34 51.38 -2.12
CA THR A 224 -15.16 52.45 -1.57
C THR A 224 -14.99 53.66 -2.48
N PRO A 225 -16.03 54.18 -3.15
CA PRO A 225 -15.91 55.44 -3.85
C PRO A 225 -15.66 56.56 -2.83
N GLU A 226 -14.67 57.42 -3.10
CA GLU A 226 -14.38 58.65 -2.33
C GLU A 226 -15.55 59.65 -2.37
#